data_AF-A0A2J8RJK7-F1
#
_entry.id   AF-A0A2J8RJK7-F1
#
_cell.length_a   1.000
_cell.length_b   1.000
_cell.length_c   1.000
_cell.angle_alpha   90.00
_cell.angle_beta   90.00
_cell.angle_gamma   90.00
#
_symmetry.space_group_name_H-M   'P 1'
#
loop_
_entity.id
_entity.type
_entity.pdbx_description
1 polymer ?
#
loop_
_entity_poly.entity_id
_entity_poly.type
_entity_poly.pdbx_seq_one_letter_code
_entity_poly.pdbx_strand_id
1 'polypeptide(L)' 'VESRVTQEEIKKEPEKPIDREKTCPLLLRVFTTNNGRHHRMDEFSRGNVPSSELQIYT' A
#
# COMPACT_ATOMS: atom_id res chain seq x y z
N VAL A 1 9.70 -37.69 -0.20
CA VAL A 1 8.45 -37.03 0.22
C VAL A 1 8.81 -35.57 0.45
N GLU A 2 8.55 -34.71 -0.54
CA GLU A 2 8.82 -33.27 -0.41
C GLU A 2 7.64 -32.60 0.31
N SER A 3 7.93 -31.98 1.45
CA SER A 3 6.96 -31.18 2.20
C SER A 3 6.68 -29.90 1.41
N ARG A 4 5.48 -29.78 0.85
CA ARG A 4 4.99 -28.54 0.26
C ARG A 4 4.25 -27.76 1.34
N VAL A 5 4.96 -26.84 1.98
CA VAL A 5 4.34 -25.87 2.89
C VAL A 5 3.45 -24.96 2.06
N THR A 6 2.17 -24.86 2.43
CA THR A 6 1.23 -23.95 1.76
C THR A 6 1.54 -22.50 2.15
N GLN A 7 1.22 -21.51 1.30
CA GLN A 7 1.54 -20.09 1.59
C GLN A 7 0.94 -19.59 2.91
N GLU A 8 -0.15 -20.21 3.38
CA GLU A 8 -0.82 -19.92 4.66
C GLU A 8 -0.03 -20.44 5.88
N GLU A 9 0.80 -21.47 5.71
CA GLU A 9 1.58 -22.10 6.78
C GLU A 9 3.00 -21.50 6.94
N ILE A 10 3.37 -20.55 6.09
CA ILE A 10 4.65 -19.83 6.22
C ILE A 10 4.58 -18.97 7.48
N LYS A 11 5.30 -19.37 8.53
CA LYS A 11 5.53 -18.53 9.71
C LYS A 11 6.16 -17.21 9.25
N LYS A 12 5.37 -16.15 9.27
CA LYS A 12 5.84 -14.80 8.94
C LYS A 12 6.80 -14.35 10.04
N GLU A 13 8.05 -14.11 9.67
CA GLU A 13 9.01 -13.46 10.56
C GLU A 13 8.51 -12.06 10.94
N PRO A 14 8.86 -11.56 12.14
CA PRO A 14 8.53 -10.20 12.52
C PRO A 14 9.13 -9.18 11.54
N GLU A 15 8.35 -8.17 11.21
CA GLU A 15 8.76 -7.13 10.26
C GLU A 15 9.90 -6.29 10.86
N LYS A 16 10.99 -6.15 10.10
CA LYS A 16 12.17 -5.39 10.53
C LYS A 16 12.00 -3.91 10.17
N PRO A 17 12.46 -2.97 11.02
CA PRO A 17 12.46 -1.55 10.69
C PRO A 17 13.28 -1.25 9.42
N ILE A 18 12.87 -0.23 8.66
CA ILE A 18 13.57 0.22 7.46
C ILE A 18 14.64 1.27 7.82
N ASP A 19 15.85 1.11 7.28
CA ASP A 19 16.90 2.12 7.32
C ASP A 19 16.60 3.21 6.28
N ARG A 20 16.10 4.37 6.75
CA ARG A 20 15.67 5.48 5.88
C ARG A 20 16.82 6.29 5.29
N GLU A 21 18.06 6.10 5.76
CA GLU A 21 19.24 6.75 5.19
C GLU A 21 19.78 5.96 3.99
N LYS A 22 19.64 4.63 4.04
CA LYS A 22 20.11 3.72 2.97
C LYS A 22 19.02 3.30 1.99
N THR A 23 17.76 3.62 2.25
CA THR A 23 16.63 3.23 1.41
C THR A 23 16.01 4.47 0.77
N CYS A 24 15.93 4.50 -0.56
CA CYS A 24 15.22 5.57 -1.25
C CYS A 24 13.73 5.56 -0.84
N PRO A 25 13.15 6.73 -0.49
CA PRO A 25 11.75 6.79 -0.11
C PRO A 25 10.86 6.46 -1.29
N LEU A 26 9.68 5.90 -1.00
CA LEU A 26 8.65 5.72 -2.02
C LEU A 26 7.79 6.98 -2.13
N LEU A 27 7.23 7.23 -3.31
CA LEU A 27 6.23 8.28 -3.52
C LEU A 27 4.84 7.69 -3.26
N LEU A 28 4.26 8.01 -2.10
CA LEU A 28 2.92 7.59 -1.70
C LEU A 28 1.88 8.63 -2.16
N ARG A 29 0.87 8.20 -2.91
CA ARG A 29 -0.30 9.02 -3.29
C ARG A 29 -1.48 8.69 -2.39
N VAL A 30 -1.96 9.66 -1.62
CA VAL A 30 -3.05 9.53 -0.65
C VAL A 30 -4.27 10.30 -1.15
N PHE A 31 -5.43 9.66 -1.19
CA PHE A 31 -6.69 10.27 -1.59
C PHE A 31 -7.63 10.37 -0.39
N THR A 32 -8.12 11.58 -0.09
CA THR A 32 -8.93 11.83 1.12
C THR A 32 -10.36 12.27 0.78
N THR A 33 -11.29 11.94 1.69
CA THR A 33 -12.73 12.22 1.59
C THR A 33 -13.23 12.88 2.87
N ASN A 34 -14.08 13.89 2.77
CA ASN A 34 -14.70 14.55 3.93
C ASN A 34 -16.14 14.07 4.23
N ASN A 35 -16.68 13.16 3.41
CA ASN A 35 -18.06 12.66 3.51
C ASN A 35 -18.21 11.41 4.41
N GLY A 36 -17.13 11.01 5.10
CA GLY A 36 -17.12 9.85 5.99
C GLY A 36 -17.15 8.48 5.29
N ARG A 37 -16.89 8.42 3.98
CA ARG A 37 -16.84 7.18 3.20
C ARG A 37 -15.60 7.16 2.32
N HIS A 38 -15.06 5.97 2.04
CA HIS A 38 -13.99 5.84 1.04
C HIS A 38 -14.48 6.22 -0.36
N HIS A 39 -13.56 6.67 -1.20
CA HIS A 39 -13.78 6.77 -2.64
C HIS A 39 -14.25 5.42 -3.19
N ARG A 40 -15.22 5.47 -4.11
CA ARG A 40 -15.72 4.28 -4.78
C ARG A 40 -14.71 3.83 -5.85
N MET A 41 -14.69 2.54 -6.15
CA MET A 41 -13.72 1.98 -7.10
C MET A 41 -13.89 2.52 -8.53
N ASP A 42 -15.10 2.93 -8.91
CA ASP A 42 -15.36 3.55 -10.22
C ASP A 42 -14.66 4.89 -10.42
N GLU A 43 -14.32 5.60 -9.34
CA GLU A 43 -13.57 6.86 -9.38
C GLU A 43 -12.10 6.65 -9.80
N PHE A 44 -11.57 5.44 -9.63
CA PHE A 44 -10.22 5.05 -10.05
C PHE A 44 -10.18 4.35 -11.41
N SER A 45 -11.32 4.29 -12.12
CA SER A 45 -11.42 3.55 -13.37
C SER A 45 -10.89 4.35 -14.57
N ARG A 46 -10.43 3.64 -15.61
CA ARG A 46 -9.99 4.22 -16.90
C ARG A 46 -8.87 5.26 -16.76
N GLY A 47 -7.95 5.06 -15.81
CA GLY A 47 -6.83 5.96 -15.57
C GLY A 47 -7.19 7.25 -14.85
N ASN A 48 -8.44 7.40 -14.41
CA ASN A 48 -8.85 8.53 -13.57
C ASN A 48 -8.47 8.29 -12.11
N VAL A 49 -8.32 9.38 -11.37
CA VAL A 49 -8.18 9.38 -9.92
C VAL A 49 -8.94 10.58 -9.35
N PRO A 50 -9.38 10.52 -8.07
CA PRO A 50 -9.94 11.69 -7.40
C PRO A 50 -8.96 12.88 -7.38
N SER A 51 -9.46 14.10 -7.52
CA SER A 51 -8.62 15.31 -7.55
C SER A 51 -7.98 15.67 -6.20
N SER A 52 -8.54 15.18 -5.08
CA SER A 52 -8.04 15.41 -3.71
C SER A 52 -6.86 14.49 -3.36
N GLU A 53 -5.75 14.64 -4.10
CA GLU A 53 -4.52 13.87 -3.91
C GLU A 53 -3.49 14.62 -3.04
N LEU A 54 -2.86 13.88 -2.12
CA LEU A 54 -1.69 14.28 -1.36
C LEU A 54 -0.53 13.33 -1.69
N GLN A 55 0.63 13.87 -2.07
CA GLN A 55 1.84 13.09 -2.34
C GLN A 55 2.82 13.19 -1.17
N ILE A 56 3.37 12.05 -0.74
CA ILE A 56 4.25 11.93 0.43
C ILE A 56 5.48 11.09 0.07
N TYR A 57 6.68 11.57 0.38
CA TYR A 57 7.87 10.73 0.42
C TYR A 57 7.97 10.05 1.78
N THR A 58 7.91 8.72 1.80
CA THR A 58 7.96 7.95 3.05
C THR A 58 8.94 6.80 3.01
#